data_AF-E4QT93-F1
#
_entry.id   AF-E4QT93-F1
#
_cell.length_a   1.000
_cell.length_b   1.000
_cell.length_c   1.000
_cell.angle_alpha   90.00
_cell.angle_beta   90.00
_cell.angle_gamma   90.00
#
_symmetry.space_group_name_H-M   'P 1'
#
loop_
_entity.id
_entity.type
_entity.pdbx_description
1 polymer ?
#
loop_
_entity_poly.entity_id
_entity_poly.type
_entity_poly.pdbx_seq_one_letter_code
_entity_poly.pdbx_strand_id
1 'polypeptide(L)'
;MINNRQEFVVDKFYFISFSNYFQNFSVFFYLTYQSNLIYGLVLFSFVLSPSRLKFQFLFVFTVILTIVLIVFWTVIAWNLHMDITFLLKTSTVHFFHPVFSILVLFWFRKEFMVNHLGLSLAVIYSVCYYLFCLLLYFFTIRQWISPEFKANNENIPEKRSVFFYTGLTIYPFLNFLHPFFYSGDNHSMVILLNLLMSFSVVLLPYWISLFYINVFGIKALNWSFFAWIKSLFIRFKNFFWVAKPKKEENFGEK
;
A
#
# COMPACT_ATOMS: atom_id res chain seq x y z
N MET A 1 27.31 14.18 8.64
CA MET A 1 26.85 13.42 7.45
C MET A 1 25.71 12.53 7.89
N ILE A 2 24.54 12.64 7.25
CA ILE A 2 23.46 11.66 7.45
C ILE A 2 23.95 10.38 6.78
N ASN A 3 24.32 9.36 7.58
CA ASN A 3 24.61 8.04 7.04
C ASN A 3 23.28 7.47 6.52
N ASN A 4 23.10 7.49 5.20
CA ASN A 4 21.98 6.83 4.56
C ASN A 4 22.03 5.35 4.96
N ARG A 5 21.01 4.87 5.69
CA ARG A 5 20.86 3.43 5.90
C ARG A 5 20.52 2.80 4.55
N GLN A 6 21.39 1.96 4.02
CA GLN A 6 21.03 1.10 2.89
C GLN A 6 20.05 0.05 3.43
N GLU A 7 18.75 0.31 3.26
CA GLU A 7 17.71 -0.66 3.63
C GLU A 7 17.53 -1.74 2.56
N PHE A 8 18.02 -1.53 1.34
CA PHE A 8 17.90 -2.44 0.19
C PHE A 8 19.18 -2.46 -0.62
N VAL A 9 19.54 -3.64 -1.14
CA VAL A 9 20.66 -3.85 -2.05
C VAL A 9 20.07 -3.98 -3.44
N VAL A 10 20.07 -2.89 -4.22
CA VAL A 10 19.75 -2.97 -5.64
C VAL A 10 20.87 -2.32 -6.42
N ASP A 11 21.62 -3.13 -7.16
CA ASP A 11 22.90 -2.79 -7.77
C ASP A 11 22.82 -1.71 -8.87
N LYS A 12 21.64 -1.11 -9.12
CA LYS A 12 21.40 -0.31 -10.33
C LYS A 12 20.64 0.99 -10.17
N PHE A 13 20.09 1.32 -8.99
CA PHE A 13 19.46 2.64 -8.81
C PHE A 13 19.50 3.11 -7.36
N TYR A 14 19.59 4.43 -7.21
CA TYR A 14 19.62 5.09 -5.93
C TYR A 14 18.19 5.40 -5.47
N PHE A 15 17.86 5.00 -4.26
CA PHE A 15 16.62 5.41 -3.59
C PHE A 15 16.97 6.10 -2.27
N ILE A 16 16.11 7.01 -1.84
CA ILE A 16 16.22 7.61 -0.50
C ILE A 16 15.05 7.10 0.32
N SER A 17 15.36 6.33 1.36
CA SER A 17 14.37 5.93 2.34
C SER A 17 13.89 7.17 3.09
N PHE A 18 12.56 7.31 3.19
CA PHE A 18 11.94 8.31 4.05
C PHE A 18 12.37 8.18 5.52
N SER A 19 12.89 7.03 5.94
CA SER A 19 13.40 6.81 7.30
C SER A 19 14.54 7.76 7.67
N ASN A 20 15.27 8.29 6.68
CA ASN A 20 16.28 9.33 6.91
C ASN A 20 15.68 10.65 7.44
N TYR A 21 14.39 10.91 7.18
CA TYR A 21 13.68 12.10 7.64
C TYR A 21 12.94 11.87 8.93
N PHE A 22 12.16 10.79 8.97
CA PHE A 22 11.26 10.51 10.10
C PHE A 22 11.96 9.70 11.21
N GLN A 23 13.16 9.18 10.96
CA GLN A 23 13.98 8.45 11.93
C GLN A 23 13.15 7.36 12.64
N ASN A 24 13.08 7.40 13.98
CA ASN A 24 12.34 6.42 14.77
C ASN A 24 10.82 6.45 14.50
N PHE A 25 10.27 7.59 14.06
CA PHE A 25 8.86 7.68 13.68
C PHE A 25 8.54 6.99 12.36
N SER A 26 9.56 6.62 11.57
CA SER A 26 9.37 5.93 10.29
C SER A 26 8.57 4.63 10.42
N VAL A 27 8.71 3.93 11.54
CA VAL A 27 7.99 2.67 11.85
C VAL A 27 6.48 2.84 11.69
N PHE A 28 5.91 3.99 12.06
CA PHE A 28 4.47 4.24 11.98
C PHE A 28 3.95 4.43 10.56
N PHE A 29 4.82 4.66 9.57
CA PHE A 29 4.41 4.90 8.18
C PHE A 29 4.43 3.64 7.32
N TYR A 30 5.07 2.56 7.78
CA TYR A 30 5.02 1.29 7.07
C TYR A 30 3.64 0.63 7.22
N LEU A 31 3.05 0.25 6.08
CA LEU A 31 1.76 -0.44 6.01
C LEU A 31 1.74 -1.70 6.89
N THR A 32 2.85 -2.45 6.91
CA THR A 32 3.01 -3.66 7.71
C THR A 32 2.80 -3.36 9.20
N TYR A 33 3.48 -2.36 9.77
CA TYR A 33 3.36 -2.07 11.20
C TYR A 33 2.01 -1.47 11.56
N GLN A 34 1.45 -0.59 10.71
CA GLN A 34 0.10 -0.06 10.91
C GLN A 34 -0.95 -1.17 10.93
N SER A 35 -0.95 -2.04 9.92
CA SER A 35 -1.93 -3.12 9.80
C SER A 35 -1.80 -4.14 10.92
N ASN A 36 -0.58 -4.51 11.33
CA ASN A 36 -0.34 -5.39 12.47
C ASN A 36 -0.87 -4.79 13.79
N LEU A 37 -0.56 -3.53 14.06
CA LEU A 37 -0.99 -2.85 15.29
C LEU A 37 -2.51 -2.74 15.34
N ILE A 38 -3.14 -2.27 14.26
CA ILE A 38 -4.60 -2.11 14.20
C ILE A 38 -5.28 -3.49 14.31
N TYR A 39 -4.78 -4.50 13.60
CA TYR A 39 -5.31 -5.86 13.70
C TYR A 39 -5.26 -6.40 15.14
N GLY A 40 -4.11 -6.28 15.81
CA GLY A 40 -3.95 -6.73 17.20
C GLY A 40 -4.92 -6.05 18.17
N LEU A 41 -5.06 -4.72 18.06
CA LEU A 41 -6.01 -3.96 18.88
C LEU A 41 -7.47 -4.37 18.61
N VAL A 42 -7.84 -4.54 17.35
CA VAL A 42 -9.19 -4.95 16.97
C VAL A 42 -9.46 -6.37 17.47
N LEU A 43 -8.53 -7.31 17.28
CA LEU A 43 -8.68 -8.69 17.75
C LEU A 43 -8.84 -8.76 19.27
N PHE A 44 -7.96 -8.08 20.01
CA PHE A 44 -8.07 -8.00 21.46
C PHE A 44 -9.45 -7.47 21.88
N SER A 45 -9.89 -6.35 21.28
CA SER A 45 -11.20 -5.77 21.58
C SER A 45 -12.38 -6.67 21.16
N PHE A 46 -12.21 -7.47 20.11
CA PHE A 46 -13.21 -8.39 19.58
C PHE A 46 -13.41 -9.58 20.51
N VAL A 47 -12.33 -10.17 20.99
CA VAL A 47 -12.37 -11.28 21.96
C VAL A 47 -13.06 -10.85 23.26
N LEU A 48 -12.83 -9.62 23.73
CA LEU A 48 -13.49 -9.12 24.94
C LEU A 48 -14.98 -8.81 24.76
N SER A 49 -15.38 -8.33 23.57
CA SER A 49 -16.78 -8.00 23.27
C SER A 49 -17.02 -8.05 21.76
N PRO A 50 -17.47 -9.20 21.22
CA PRO A 50 -17.70 -9.37 19.80
C PRO A 50 -18.74 -8.39 19.27
N SER A 51 -18.47 -7.78 18.12
CA SER A 51 -19.44 -6.90 17.45
C SER A 51 -19.27 -6.94 15.94
N ARG A 52 -20.36 -6.62 15.23
CA ARG A 52 -20.38 -6.56 13.76
C ARG A 52 -19.28 -5.66 13.19
N LEU A 53 -19.08 -4.49 13.81
CA LEU A 53 -18.10 -3.50 13.37
C LEU A 53 -16.67 -4.03 13.54
N LYS A 54 -16.36 -4.58 14.72
CA LYS A 54 -15.03 -5.16 15.00
C LYS A 54 -14.72 -6.33 14.07
N PHE A 55 -15.71 -7.17 13.76
CA PHE A 55 -15.55 -8.22 12.75
C PHE A 55 -15.25 -7.65 11.34
N GLN A 56 -15.90 -6.56 10.91
CA GLN A 56 -15.55 -5.93 9.63
C GLN A 56 -14.09 -5.47 9.62
N PHE A 57 -13.61 -4.87 10.72
CA PHE A 57 -12.22 -4.46 10.82
C PHE A 57 -11.26 -5.66 10.83
N LEU A 58 -11.58 -6.75 11.52
CA LEU A 58 -10.80 -7.99 11.45
C LEU A 58 -10.70 -8.49 10.02
N PHE A 59 -11.83 -8.58 9.32
CA PHE A 59 -11.87 -8.98 7.91
C PHE A 59 -11.00 -8.07 7.04
N VAL A 60 -11.16 -6.75 7.14
CA VAL A 60 -10.40 -5.75 6.38
C VAL A 60 -8.90 -5.89 6.64
N PHE A 61 -8.48 -5.96 7.90
CA PHE A 61 -7.05 -6.03 8.21
C PHE A 61 -6.45 -7.42 7.96
N THR A 62 -7.23 -8.51 7.98
CA THR A 62 -6.77 -9.81 7.42
C THR A 62 -6.51 -9.68 5.92
N VAL A 63 -7.37 -9.00 5.16
CA VAL A 63 -7.16 -8.73 3.72
C VAL A 63 -5.88 -7.92 3.50
N ILE A 64 -5.68 -6.83 4.26
CA ILE A 64 -4.46 -6.00 4.16
C ILE A 64 -3.21 -6.80 4.54
N LEU A 65 -3.24 -7.58 5.62
CA LEU A 65 -2.11 -8.42 6.02
C LEU A 65 -1.81 -9.51 4.99
N THR A 66 -2.82 -10.02 4.28
CA THR A 66 -2.62 -10.94 3.15
C THR A 66 -1.89 -10.24 2.00
N ILE A 67 -2.21 -8.97 1.70
CA ILE A 67 -1.45 -8.18 0.72
C ILE A 67 -0.01 -8.00 1.19
N VAL A 68 0.21 -7.69 2.47
CA VAL A 68 1.55 -7.58 3.06
C VAL A 68 2.35 -8.88 2.88
N LEU A 69 1.74 -10.03 3.18
CA LEU A 69 2.33 -11.34 2.96
C LEU A 69 2.73 -11.53 1.49
N ILE A 70 1.80 -11.31 0.56
CA ILE A 70 2.06 -11.50 -0.88
C ILE A 70 3.17 -10.55 -1.35
N VAL A 71 3.02 -9.24 -1.15
CA VAL A 71 3.96 -8.23 -1.65
C VAL A 71 5.34 -8.42 -1.02
N PHE A 72 5.42 -8.68 0.28
CA PHE A 72 6.72 -8.89 0.92
C PHE A 72 7.44 -10.09 0.31
N TRP A 73 6.81 -11.26 0.26
CA TRP A 73 7.48 -12.48 -0.18
C TRP A 73 7.64 -12.62 -1.70
N THR A 74 6.86 -11.89 -2.51
CA THR A 74 6.97 -11.95 -3.97
C THR A 74 7.76 -10.80 -4.58
N VAL A 75 7.81 -9.64 -3.93
CA VAL A 75 8.45 -8.42 -4.47
C VAL A 75 9.63 -7.98 -3.62
N ILE A 76 9.45 -7.84 -2.30
CA ILE A 76 10.43 -7.17 -1.44
C ILE A 76 11.56 -8.11 -1.03
N ALA A 77 11.25 -9.31 -0.54
CA ALA A 77 12.18 -10.23 0.11
C ALA A 77 13.37 -10.62 -0.79
N TRP A 78 13.15 -10.71 -2.10
CA TRP A 78 14.16 -11.07 -3.10
C TRP A 78 15.23 -10.00 -3.32
N ASN A 79 14.99 -8.77 -2.83
CA ASN A 79 15.90 -7.63 -2.96
C ASN A 79 16.56 -7.25 -1.61
N LEU A 80 16.48 -8.14 -0.62
CA LEU A 80 17.03 -7.96 0.71
C LEU A 80 18.16 -8.94 0.97
N HIS A 81 19.21 -8.48 1.66
CA HIS A 81 20.23 -9.37 2.20
C HIS A 81 19.69 -10.02 3.49
N MET A 82 19.34 -11.30 3.40
CA MET A 82 18.70 -12.04 4.49
C MET A 82 19.71 -12.85 5.29
N ASP A 83 20.27 -12.28 6.37
CA ASP A 83 20.89 -13.09 7.41
C ASP A 83 19.81 -13.80 8.26
N ILE A 84 20.20 -14.80 9.06
CA ILE A 84 19.24 -15.59 9.86
C ILE A 84 18.46 -14.74 10.87
N THR A 85 19.08 -13.72 11.45
CA THR A 85 18.46 -12.85 12.45
C THR A 85 17.44 -11.94 11.80
N PHE A 86 17.78 -11.37 10.64
CA PHE A 86 16.92 -10.53 9.84
C PHE A 86 15.75 -11.33 9.26
N LEU A 87 16.00 -12.55 8.78
CA LEU A 87 14.97 -13.48 8.31
C LEU A 87 13.95 -13.79 9.41
N LEU A 88 14.41 -14.12 10.62
CA LEU A 88 13.50 -14.39 11.75
C LEU A 88 12.67 -13.16 12.11
N LYS A 89 13.31 -11.99 12.25
CA LYS A 89 12.60 -10.74 12.59
C LYS A 89 11.56 -10.36 11.54
N THR A 90 11.93 -10.43 10.27
CA THR A 90 11.02 -10.04 9.17
C THR A 90 9.90 -11.06 8.98
N SER A 91 10.17 -12.36 9.20
CA SER A 91 9.15 -13.41 9.13
C SER A 91 8.06 -13.24 10.19
N THR A 92 8.38 -12.74 11.38
CA THR A 92 7.36 -12.45 12.40
C THR A 92 6.25 -11.55 11.87
N VAL A 93 6.61 -10.42 11.27
CA VAL A 93 5.65 -9.39 10.87
C VAL A 93 5.12 -9.54 9.45
N HIS A 94 5.85 -10.22 8.56
CA HIS A 94 5.46 -10.44 7.17
C HIS A 94 4.98 -11.86 6.85
N PHE A 95 5.12 -12.82 7.77
CA PHE A 95 4.63 -14.19 7.59
C PHE A 95 3.72 -14.63 8.73
N PHE A 96 4.24 -14.70 9.96
CA PHE A 96 3.51 -15.27 11.09
C PHE A 96 2.25 -14.48 11.43
N HIS A 97 2.33 -13.15 11.53
CA HIS A 97 1.15 -12.33 11.81
C HIS A 97 0.09 -12.40 10.70
N PRO A 98 0.44 -12.25 9.40
CA PRO A 98 -0.52 -12.50 8.33
C PRO A 98 -1.17 -13.88 8.38
N VAL A 99 -0.39 -14.96 8.53
CA VAL A 99 -0.94 -16.33 8.62
C VAL A 99 -1.87 -16.46 9.83
N PHE A 100 -1.48 -15.94 10.99
CA PHE A 100 -2.34 -15.91 12.17
C PHE A 100 -3.64 -15.16 11.91
N SER A 101 -3.59 -14.02 11.21
CA SER A 101 -4.79 -13.25 10.87
C SER A 101 -5.78 -14.02 9.98
N ILE A 102 -5.26 -14.89 9.11
CA ILE A 102 -6.04 -15.76 8.22
C ILE A 102 -6.71 -16.87 9.04
N LEU A 103 -5.97 -17.50 9.95
CA LEU A 103 -6.50 -18.54 10.84
C LEU A 103 -7.61 -18.00 11.75
N VAL A 104 -7.41 -16.80 12.31
CA VAL A 104 -8.41 -16.11 13.14
C VAL A 104 -9.66 -15.77 12.32
N LEU A 105 -9.49 -15.23 11.09
CA LEU A 105 -10.64 -14.97 10.22
C LEU A 105 -11.40 -16.27 9.90
N PHE A 106 -10.69 -17.36 9.62
CA PHE A 106 -11.31 -18.66 9.41
C PHE A 106 -12.08 -19.13 10.65
N TRP A 107 -11.53 -18.97 11.84
CA TRP A 107 -12.20 -19.34 13.10
C TRP A 107 -13.53 -18.59 13.27
N PHE A 108 -13.52 -17.27 13.09
CA PHE A 108 -14.70 -16.41 13.31
C PHE A 108 -15.60 -16.22 12.09
N ARG A 109 -15.33 -16.89 10.97
CA ARG A 109 -15.96 -16.68 9.64
C ARG A 109 -17.49 -16.76 9.61
N LYS A 110 -18.13 -17.39 10.61
CA LYS A 110 -19.58 -17.60 10.67
C LYS A 110 -20.29 -16.70 11.68
N GLU A 111 -19.57 -15.93 12.48
CA GLU A 111 -20.18 -15.11 13.54
C GLU A 111 -20.97 -13.93 12.98
N PHE A 112 -20.40 -13.23 11.99
CA PHE A 112 -21.02 -12.06 11.39
C PHE A 112 -20.92 -12.08 9.87
N MET A 113 -21.86 -11.38 9.23
CA MET A 113 -21.87 -11.17 7.79
C MET A 113 -20.93 -10.02 7.42
N VAL A 114 -20.18 -10.16 6.33
CA VAL A 114 -19.42 -9.04 5.73
C VAL A 114 -20.39 -8.12 5.00
N ASN A 115 -20.35 -6.84 5.33
CA ASN A 115 -21.18 -5.81 4.70
C ASN A 115 -20.35 -4.93 3.75
N HIS A 116 -20.97 -3.88 3.21
CA HIS A 116 -20.27 -2.95 2.31
C HIS A 116 -19.02 -2.31 2.92
N LEU A 117 -18.99 -2.09 4.23
CA LEU A 117 -17.82 -1.51 4.90
C LEU A 117 -16.65 -2.50 4.84
N GLY A 118 -16.86 -3.78 5.16
CA GLY A 118 -15.79 -4.78 5.08
C GLY A 118 -15.18 -4.92 3.68
N LEU A 119 -16.00 -4.73 2.65
CA LEU A 119 -15.56 -4.83 1.25
C LEU A 119 -14.92 -3.55 0.70
N SER A 120 -15.43 -2.37 1.06
CA SER A 120 -14.92 -1.11 0.55
C SER A 120 -13.74 -0.60 1.36
N LEU A 121 -13.69 -0.84 2.68
CA LEU A 121 -12.69 -0.23 3.54
C LEU A 121 -11.28 -0.76 3.27
N ALA A 122 -11.13 -2.03 2.89
CA ALA A 122 -9.82 -2.55 2.46
C ALA A 122 -9.30 -1.82 1.21
N VAL A 123 -10.15 -1.61 0.21
CA VAL A 123 -9.83 -0.84 -1.00
C VAL A 123 -9.51 0.61 -0.65
N ILE A 124 -10.37 1.27 0.14
CA ILE A 124 -10.19 2.67 0.54
C ILE A 124 -8.86 2.83 1.29
N TYR A 125 -8.57 1.94 2.25
CA TYR A 125 -7.33 2.01 3.03
C TYR A 125 -6.09 1.84 2.14
N SER A 126 -6.09 0.86 1.22
CA SER A 126 -5.00 0.68 0.24
C SER A 126 -4.83 1.90 -0.67
N VAL A 127 -5.92 2.48 -1.18
CA VAL A 127 -5.89 3.70 -2.02
C VAL A 127 -5.36 4.90 -1.24
N CYS A 128 -5.85 5.13 -0.02
CA CYS A 128 -5.36 6.21 0.84
C CYS A 128 -3.86 6.07 1.12
N TYR A 129 -3.40 4.85 1.42
CA TYR A 129 -1.99 4.58 1.66
C TYR A 129 -1.12 4.81 0.42
N TYR A 130 -1.60 4.38 -0.76
CA TYR A 130 -0.92 4.63 -2.02
C TYR A 130 -0.85 6.13 -2.35
N LEU A 131 -1.95 6.87 -2.18
CA LEU A 131 -1.97 8.32 -2.37
C LEU A 131 -1.02 9.02 -1.41
N PHE A 132 -0.94 8.56 -0.15
CA PHE A 132 0.04 9.07 0.79
C PHE A 132 1.48 8.84 0.29
N CYS A 133 1.82 7.64 -0.19
CA CYS A 133 3.14 7.35 -0.75
C CYS A 133 3.44 8.19 -2.01
N LEU A 134 2.43 8.39 -2.86
CA LEU A 134 2.52 9.19 -4.08
C LEU A 134 2.80 10.66 -3.75
N LEU A 135 2.01 11.24 -2.85
CA LEU A 135 2.20 12.63 -2.41
C LEU A 135 3.54 12.82 -1.71
N LEU A 136 3.93 11.89 -0.84
CA LEU A 136 5.25 11.90 -0.20
C LEU A 136 6.35 11.92 -1.24
N TYR A 137 6.27 11.06 -2.26
CA TYR A 137 7.24 11.01 -3.34
C TYR A 137 7.30 12.34 -4.08
N PHE A 138 6.18 12.79 -4.67
CA PHE A 138 6.16 13.99 -5.53
C PHE A 138 6.53 15.28 -4.80
N PHE A 139 6.12 15.45 -3.54
CA PHE A 139 6.48 16.64 -2.77
C PHE A 139 7.93 16.65 -2.25
N THR A 140 8.64 15.54 -2.38
CA THR A 140 10.04 15.44 -1.91
C THR A 140 11.02 15.20 -3.06
N ILE A 141 10.55 15.28 -4.30
CA ILE A 141 11.39 15.19 -5.50
C ILE A 141 12.44 16.31 -5.47
N ARG A 142 13.71 15.92 -5.50
CA ARG A 142 14.86 16.82 -5.62
C ARG A 142 16.11 16.06 -6.03
N GLN A 143 17.21 16.78 -6.20
CA GLN A 143 18.54 16.19 -6.39
C GLN A 143 19.12 15.71 -5.04
N TRP A 144 19.68 14.52 -5.04
CA TRP A 144 20.28 13.85 -3.89
C TRP A 144 21.72 13.46 -4.20
N ILE A 145 22.47 13.17 -3.13
CA ILE A 145 23.88 12.78 -3.19
C ILE A 145 24.01 11.45 -2.46
N SER A 146 24.61 10.46 -3.13
CA SER A 146 24.99 9.18 -2.52
C SER A 146 26.45 8.88 -2.82
N PRO A 147 27.20 8.28 -1.88
CA PRO A 147 28.47 7.66 -2.23
C PRO A 147 28.26 6.55 -3.28
N GLU A 148 29.16 6.49 -4.26
CA GLU A 148 29.26 5.44 -5.27
C GLU A 148 29.90 4.20 -4.61
N PHE A 149 29.19 3.09 -4.57
CA PHE A 149 29.72 1.79 -4.16
C PHE A 149 29.98 0.95 -5.42
N LYS A 150 30.88 1.41 -6.31
CA LYS A 150 31.41 0.54 -7.37
C LYS A 150 32.65 -0.14 -6.85
N ALA A 151 32.62 -1.47 -6.75
CA ALA A 151 33.83 -2.25 -6.68
C ALA A 151 34.51 -2.17 -8.05
N ASN A 152 35.56 -1.35 -8.17
CA ASN A 152 36.45 -1.48 -9.31
C ASN A 152 37.30 -2.74 -9.12
N ASN A 153 37.72 -3.37 -10.22
CA ASN A 153 38.69 -4.48 -10.23
C ASN A 153 40.08 -4.11 -9.65
N GLU A 154 40.25 -2.86 -9.21
CA GLU A 154 41.42 -2.32 -8.55
C GLU A 154 40.96 -1.89 -7.16
N ASN A 155 41.49 -2.52 -6.11
CA ASN A 155 41.15 -2.34 -4.69
C ASN A 155 41.46 -0.93 -4.13
N ILE A 156 41.10 0.14 -4.84
CA ILE A 156 41.24 1.53 -4.41
C ILE A 156 39.82 2.08 -4.19
N PRO A 157 39.41 2.34 -2.93
CA PRO A 157 38.11 2.89 -2.63
C PRO A 157 38.08 4.38 -3.00
N GLU A 158 37.87 4.69 -4.28
CA GLU A 158 37.50 6.05 -4.66
C GLU A 158 36.08 6.35 -4.18
N LYS A 159 35.98 7.17 -3.14
CA LYS A 159 34.71 7.69 -2.62
C LYS A 159 34.14 8.73 -3.61
N ARG A 160 33.67 8.28 -4.77
CA ARG A 160 32.94 9.13 -5.71
C ARG A 160 31.55 9.42 -5.15
N SER A 161 31.06 10.63 -5.36
CA SER A 161 29.67 11.01 -5.02
C SER A 161 28.87 11.05 -6.31
N VAL A 162 27.75 10.33 -6.36
CA VAL A 162 26.82 10.37 -7.49
C VAL A 162 25.63 11.25 -7.12
N PHE A 163 25.28 12.13 -8.05
CA PHE A 163 24.08 12.94 -7.96
C PHE A 163 22.95 12.26 -8.73
N PHE A 164 21.78 12.18 -8.12
CA PHE A 164 20.60 11.56 -8.75
C PHE A 164 19.33 12.29 -8.31
N TYR A 165 18.27 12.18 -9.11
CA TYR A 165 17.01 12.88 -8.88
C TYR A 165 15.91 11.87 -8.54
N THR A 166 15.29 12.00 -7.38
CA THR A 166 14.20 11.11 -6.93
C THR A 166 13.37 11.78 -5.85
N GLY A 167 12.19 11.23 -5.55
CA GLY A 167 11.45 11.50 -4.32
C GLY A 167 11.78 10.49 -3.21
N LEU A 168 11.29 10.76 -2.01
CA LEU A 168 11.31 9.83 -0.88
C LEU A 168 10.34 8.66 -1.13
N THR A 169 10.79 7.46 -0.80
CA THR A 169 9.96 6.25 -0.88
C THR A 169 9.92 5.54 0.46
N ILE A 170 8.76 4.98 0.81
CA ILE A 170 8.62 4.07 1.95
C ILE A 170 9.07 2.66 1.57
N TYR A 171 8.62 2.21 0.40
CA TYR A 171 9.04 0.96 -0.20
C TYR A 171 9.71 1.25 -1.55
N PRO A 172 10.91 0.73 -1.83
CA PRO A 172 11.60 1.09 -3.07
C PRO A 172 10.89 0.59 -4.34
N PHE A 173 10.08 -0.48 -4.25
CA PHE A 173 9.26 -0.92 -5.38
C PHE A 173 8.17 0.09 -5.77
N LEU A 174 7.82 1.03 -4.86
CA LEU A 174 6.92 2.16 -5.10
C LEU A 174 7.69 3.42 -5.57
N ASN A 175 8.90 3.29 -6.12
CA ASN A 175 9.57 4.39 -6.78
C ASN A 175 8.92 4.64 -8.14
N PHE A 176 8.36 5.85 -8.36
CA PHE A 176 7.63 6.15 -9.59
C PHE A 176 8.53 6.30 -10.83
N LEU A 177 9.84 6.55 -10.65
CA LEU A 177 10.83 6.54 -11.73
C LEU A 177 11.37 5.12 -12.00
N HIS A 178 11.42 4.27 -10.97
CA HIS A 178 11.92 2.89 -11.03
C HIS A 178 10.90 1.90 -10.42
N PRO A 179 9.68 1.78 -10.99
CA PRO A 179 8.62 0.98 -10.41
C PRO A 179 9.00 -0.50 -10.41
N PHE A 180 8.64 -1.24 -9.36
CA PHE A 180 9.03 -2.65 -9.19
C PHE A 180 10.53 -2.91 -9.39
N PHE A 181 11.38 -1.97 -8.98
CA PHE A 181 12.83 -2.06 -9.15
C PHE A 181 13.30 -2.08 -10.62
N TYR A 182 12.47 -1.60 -11.56
CA TYR A 182 12.83 -1.53 -12.98
C TYR A 182 13.97 -0.52 -13.21
N SER A 183 15.08 -1.01 -13.77
CA SER A 183 16.32 -0.26 -14.01
C SER A 183 16.59 0.03 -15.50
N GLY A 184 15.64 -0.27 -16.39
CA GLY A 184 15.79 0.02 -17.83
C GLY A 184 15.35 1.43 -18.20
N ASP A 185 15.79 1.88 -19.37
CA ASP A 185 15.52 3.25 -19.87
C ASP A 185 14.20 3.35 -20.67
N ASN A 186 13.43 2.25 -20.79
CA ASN A 186 12.20 2.26 -21.57
C ASN A 186 11.06 2.98 -20.82
N HIS A 187 10.80 4.23 -21.18
CA HIS A 187 9.72 5.04 -20.60
C HIS A 187 8.33 4.39 -20.71
N SER A 188 8.06 3.65 -21.79
CA SER A 188 6.77 2.96 -21.96
C SER A 188 6.61 1.86 -20.90
N MET A 189 7.69 1.16 -20.57
CA MET A 189 7.69 0.15 -19.52
C MET A 189 7.47 0.78 -18.14
N VAL A 190 8.12 1.92 -17.85
CA VAL A 190 7.92 2.67 -16.61
C VAL A 190 6.46 3.09 -16.44
N ILE A 191 5.83 3.62 -17.50
CA ILE A 191 4.41 4.01 -17.48
C ILE A 191 3.52 2.79 -17.23
N LEU A 192 3.75 1.69 -17.95
CA LEU A 192 2.97 0.46 -17.81
C LEU A 192 3.04 -0.11 -16.39
N LEU A 193 4.24 -0.16 -15.80
CA LEU A 193 4.45 -0.67 -14.45
C LEU A 193 3.79 0.22 -13.38
N ASN A 194 3.83 1.56 -13.55
CA ASN A 194 3.11 2.47 -12.67
C ASN A 194 1.58 2.30 -12.77
N LEU A 195 1.05 2.09 -13.98
CA LEU A 195 -0.37 1.77 -14.18
C LEU A 195 -0.75 0.45 -13.50
N LEU A 196 0.07 -0.60 -13.68
CA LEU A 196 -0.12 -1.88 -13.02
C LEU A 196 -0.15 -1.74 -11.49
N MET A 197 0.78 -0.96 -10.94
CA MET A 197 0.82 -0.62 -9.52
C MET A 197 -0.44 0.11 -9.06
N SER A 198 -0.89 1.11 -9.80
CA SER A 198 -2.10 1.86 -9.46
C SER A 198 -3.37 0.99 -9.53
N PHE A 199 -3.46 0.07 -10.50
CA PHE A 199 -4.59 -0.86 -10.59
C PHE A 199 -4.55 -1.91 -9.48
N SER A 200 -3.37 -2.43 -9.15
CA SER A 200 -3.23 -3.47 -8.12
C SER A 200 -3.67 -2.98 -6.74
N VAL A 201 -3.46 -1.69 -6.42
CA VAL A 201 -3.92 -1.06 -5.17
C VAL A 201 -5.44 -1.16 -4.99
N VAL A 202 -6.21 -1.20 -6.07
CA VAL A 202 -7.68 -1.36 -6.02
C VAL A 202 -8.08 -2.82 -6.17
N LEU A 203 -7.50 -3.52 -7.15
CA LEU A 203 -7.92 -4.87 -7.53
C LEU A 203 -7.52 -5.93 -6.49
N LEU A 204 -6.30 -5.86 -5.94
CA LEU A 204 -5.83 -6.85 -4.96
C LEU A 204 -6.70 -6.92 -3.70
N PRO A 205 -6.97 -5.82 -2.95
CA PRO A 205 -7.81 -5.90 -1.77
C PRO A 205 -9.23 -6.38 -2.09
N TYR A 206 -9.77 -5.97 -3.25
CA TYR A 206 -11.09 -6.42 -3.68
C TYR A 206 -11.11 -7.93 -3.98
N TRP A 207 -10.18 -8.43 -4.78
CA TRP A 207 -10.11 -9.86 -5.13
C TRP A 207 -9.79 -10.74 -3.94
N ILE A 208 -8.91 -10.32 -3.04
CA ILE A 208 -8.61 -11.06 -1.81
C ILE A 208 -9.85 -11.09 -0.90
N SER A 209 -10.62 -9.99 -0.83
CA SER A 209 -11.89 -9.98 -0.09
C SER A 209 -12.89 -10.99 -0.65
N LEU A 210 -13.05 -11.04 -1.98
CA LEU A 210 -13.91 -12.01 -2.65
C LEU A 210 -13.40 -13.45 -2.46
N PHE A 211 -12.08 -13.65 -2.55
CA PHE A 211 -11.44 -14.93 -2.29
C PHE A 211 -11.81 -15.46 -0.91
N TYR A 212 -11.64 -14.66 0.15
CA TYR A 212 -12.01 -15.10 1.50
C TYR A 212 -13.50 -15.35 1.65
N ILE A 213 -14.36 -14.49 1.10
CA ILE A 213 -15.82 -14.70 1.14
C ILE A 213 -16.19 -16.05 0.52
N ASN A 214 -15.64 -16.36 -0.64
CA ASN A 214 -15.97 -17.58 -1.37
C ASN A 214 -15.34 -18.83 -0.74
N VAL A 215 -14.04 -18.80 -0.45
CA VAL A 215 -13.29 -19.96 0.04
C VAL A 215 -13.64 -20.29 1.49
N PHE A 216 -13.82 -19.28 2.36
CA PHE A 216 -14.23 -19.52 3.74
C PHE A 216 -15.75 -19.63 3.89
N GLY A 217 -16.50 -19.33 2.82
CA GLY A 217 -17.96 -19.30 2.83
C GLY A 217 -18.50 -18.28 3.83
N ILE A 218 -17.87 -17.11 3.94
CA ILE A 218 -18.34 -16.03 4.82
C ILE A 218 -19.64 -15.50 4.23
N LYS A 219 -20.68 -15.31 5.04
CA LYS A 219 -21.91 -14.67 4.57
C LYS A 219 -21.57 -13.23 4.18
N ALA A 220 -22.00 -12.79 3.00
CA ALA A 220 -21.79 -11.42 2.54
C ALA A 220 -23.11 -10.82 2.05
N LEU A 221 -23.28 -9.51 2.23
CA LEU A 221 -24.35 -8.79 1.58
C LEU A 221 -24.11 -8.80 0.07
N ASN A 222 -25.17 -8.98 -0.75
CA ASN A 222 -25.05 -8.86 -2.20
C ASN A 222 -24.49 -7.48 -2.56
N TRP A 223 -23.22 -7.44 -2.97
CA TRP A 223 -22.53 -6.20 -3.31
C TRP A 223 -21.84 -6.34 -4.66
N SER A 224 -22.05 -5.35 -5.52
CA SER A 224 -21.34 -5.18 -6.78
C SER A 224 -20.50 -3.91 -6.71
N PHE A 225 -19.18 -4.06 -6.78
CA PHE A 225 -18.23 -2.94 -6.78
C PHE A 225 -18.49 -1.98 -7.95
N PHE A 226 -18.77 -2.52 -9.14
CA PHE A 226 -19.10 -1.71 -10.33
C PHE A 226 -20.40 -0.93 -10.16
N ALA A 227 -21.42 -1.52 -9.52
CA ALA A 227 -22.65 -0.81 -9.21
C ALA A 227 -22.40 0.35 -8.23
N TRP A 228 -21.52 0.15 -7.25
CA TRP A 228 -21.15 1.19 -6.30
C TRP A 228 -20.34 2.32 -6.94
N ILE A 229 -19.31 2.01 -7.76
CA ILE A 229 -18.56 3.02 -8.54
C ILE A 229 -19.51 3.81 -9.43
N LYS A 230 -20.41 3.15 -10.15
CA LYS A 230 -21.40 3.82 -11.00
C LYS A 230 -22.27 4.77 -10.17
N SER A 231 -22.69 4.36 -8.97
CA SER A 231 -23.46 5.21 -8.06
C SER A 231 -22.67 6.43 -7.57
N LEU A 232 -21.39 6.26 -7.24
CA LEU A 232 -20.49 7.35 -6.85
C LEU A 232 -20.29 8.33 -8.01
N PHE A 233 -20.03 7.83 -9.21
CA PHE A 233 -19.85 8.65 -10.40
C PHE A 233 -21.12 9.46 -10.70
N ILE A 234 -22.31 8.88 -10.56
CA ILE A 234 -23.59 9.59 -10.70
C ILE A 234 -23.74 10.67 -9.62
N ARG A 235 -23.45 10.35 -8.35
CA ARG A 235 -23.51 11.33 -7.25
C ARG A 235 -22.53 12.49 -7.47
N PHE A 236 -21.32 12.17 -7.89
CA PHE A 236 -20.28 13.16 -8.20
C PHE A 236 -20.70 14.03 -9.38
N LYS A 237 -21.17 13.43 -10.48
CA LYS A 237 -21.74 14.16 -11.62
C LYS A 237 -22.86 15.10 -11.17
N ASN A 238 -23.80 14.62 -10.36
CA ASN A 238 -24.91 15.44 -9.87
C ASN A 238 -24.44 16.57 -8.96
N PHE A 239 -23.45 16.34 -8.10
CA PHE A 239 -22.85 17.38 -7.24
C PHE A 239 -22.29 18.54 -8.07
N PHE A 240 -21.59 18.25 -9.17
CA PHE A 240 -21.07 19.29 -10.08
C PHE A 240 -22.14 19.88 -11.02
N TRP A 241 -23.24 19.17 -11.29
CA TRP A 241 -24.29 19.64 -12.21
C TRP A 241 -25.43 20.42 -11.54
N VAL A 242 -25.54 20.40 -10.21
CA VAL A 242 -26.43 21.30 -9.45
C VAL A 242 -25.97 22.77 -9.54
N ALA A 243 -24.76 23.04 -10.04
CA ALA A 243 -24.23 24.38 -10.26
C ALA A 243 -24.55 25.00 -11.64
N LYS A 244 -25.53 24.48 -12.40
CA LYS A 244 -26.07 25.25 -13.53
C LYS A 244 -27.04 26.31 -12.99
N PRO A 245 -26.73 27.61 -13.09
CA PRO A 245 -27.72 28.64 -12.74
C PRO A 245 -28.96 28.41 -13.60
N LYS A 246 -30.15 28.48 -12.98
CA LYS A 246 -31.41 28.54 -13.72
C LYS A 246 -31.24 29.64 -14.77
N LYS A 247 -31.46 29.30 -16.05
CA LYS A 247 -31.68 30.33 -17.06
C LYS A 247 -32.80 31.22 -16.53
N GLU A 248 -32.50 32.48 -16.30
CA GLU A 248 -33.53 33.49 -16.05
C GLU A 248 -34.50 33.39 -17.22
N GLU A 249 -35.73 32.98 -16.92
CA GLU A 249 -36.83 33.13 -17.85
C GLU A 249 -36.99 34.64 -18.03
N ASN A 250 -36.68 35.12 -19.24
CA ASN A 250 -36.95 36.49 -19.64
C ASN A 250 -38.41 36.80 -19.31
N PHE A 251 -38.64 37.54 -18.22
CA PHE A 251 -39.88 38.26 -18.03
C PHE A 251 -39.92 39.31 -19.12
N GLY A 252 -40.61 38.96 -20.20
CA GLY A 252 -40.92 39.88 -21.28
C GLY A 252 -41.62 41.09 -20.72
N GLU A 253 -41.08 42.25 -21.06
CA GLU A 253 -41.69 43.56 -20.90
C GLU A 253 -43.11 43.57 -21.47
N LYS A 254 -44.06 44.04 -20.67
CA LYS A 254 -45.26 44.75 -21.12
C LYS A 254 -45.54 45.90 -20.17
#